data_AF-A0A7W0P349-F1
#
_entry.id   AF-A0A7W0P349-F1
#
_cell.length_a   1.000
_cell.length_b   1.000
_cell.length_c   1.000
_cell.angle_alpha   90.00
_cell.angle_beta   90.00
_cell.angle_gamma   90.00
#
_symmetry.space_group_name_H-M   'P 1'
#
loop_
_entity.id
_entity.type
_entity.pdbx_description
1 polymer ?
#
loop_
_entity_poly.entity_id
_entity_poly.type
_entity_poly.pdbx_seq_one_letter_code
_entity_poly.pdbx_strand_id
1 'polypeptide(L)'
;MTDDRYRPLIGVVAYHLSGDRVARWPEGGYGVPKPYLDALRRAGARTAILAPGEEGTPEEILEPFDGLLLVGGGDVDPGRYGAGAGDHLYGIEPDRDEFEIGLLRAADRLAMPTLCICRGMQIMNVAFGGTLHGHLPDHPDLLEHGVPT
;
A
#
# COMPACT_ATOMS: atom_id res chain seq x y z
N MET A 1 -29.83 6.99 -12.41
CA MET A 1 -29.88 8.36 -11.88
C MET A 1 -28.77 8.44 -10.84
N THR A 2 -27.55 8.76 -11.26
CA THR A 2 -26.41 8.94 -10.34
C THR A 2 -26.69 10.17 -9.51
N ASP A 3 -26.78 10.02 -8.20
CA ASP A 3 -26.90 11.13 -7.28
C ASP A 3 -25.64 12.00 -7.42
N ASP A 4 -25.81 13.24 -7.89
CA ASP A 4 -24.76 14.23 -8.11
C ASP A 4 -24.06 14.65 -6.79
N ARG A 5 -24.50 14.08 -5.65
CA ARG A 5 -23.88 14.24 -4.33
C ARG A 5 -23.04 13.05 -3.87
N TYR A 6 -23.09 11.90 -4.53
CA TYR A 6 -22.35 10.74 -4.07
C TYR A 6 -20.85 10.91 -4.31
N ARG A 7 -20.07 10.80 -3.23
CA ARG A 7 -18.60 10.88 -3.27
C ARG A 7 -18.03 9.57 -2.71
N PRO A 8 -17.36 8.75 -3.55
CA PRO A 8 -16.86 7.46 -3.11
C PRO A 8 -15.85 7.64 -1.97
N LEU A 9 -15.97 6.84 -0.92
CA LEU A 9 -15.04 6.78 0.19
C LEU A 9 -13.94 5.77 -0.14
N ILE A 10 -12.72 6.27 -0.30
CA ILE A 10 -11.57 5.44 -0.64
C ILE A 10 -10.72 5.21 0.61
N GLY A 11 -10.48 3.94 0.94
CA GLY A 11 -9.55 3.53 1.98
C GLY A 11 -8.12 3.62 1.46
N VAL A 12 -7.23 4.27 2.21
CA VAL A 12 -5.82 4.45 1.82
C VAL A 12 -4.93 3.93 2.93
N VAL A 13 -4.16 2.88 2.65
CA VAL A 13 -3.30 2.26 3.67
C VAL A 13 -2.11 3.18 3.97
N ALA A 14 -1.85 3.39 5.25
CA ALA A 14 -0.76 4.23 5.76
C ALA A 14 0.59 3.50 5.84
N TYR A 15 1.64 4.31 5.92
CA TYR A 15 2.99 3.92 6.30
C TYR A 15 3.16 4.07 7.81
N HIS A 16 4.13 3.36 8.38
CA HIS A 16 4.75 3.81 9.62
C HIS A 16 5.63 5.03 9.36
N LEU A 17 5.41 6.05 10.18
CA LEU A 17 6.31 7.19 10.34
C LEU A 17 7.08 6.95 11.62
N SER A 18 8.39 6.73 11.50
CA SER A 18 9.26 6.56 12.67
C SER A 18 9.28 7.82 13.54
N GLY A 19 9.55 7.66 14.84
CA GLY A 19 9.50 8.76 15.81
C GLY A 19 10.47 9.92 15.52
N ASP A 20 11.55 9.67 14.79
CA ASP A 20 12.49 10.69 14.30
C ASP A 20 11.93 11.51 13.13
N ARG A 21 10.87 11.04 12.46
CA ARG A 21 10.20 11.72 11.35
C ARG A 21 9.07 12.64 11.81
N VAL A 22 8.59 12.51 13.05
CA VAL A 22 7.45 13.27 13.56
C VAL A 22 7.80 13.95 14.89
N ALA A 23 8.00 15.27 14.82
CA ALA A 23 8.37 16.05 15.99
C ALA A 23 7.32 15.90 17.12
N ARG A 24 7.81 15.57 18.32
CA ARG A 24 7.03 15.39 19.56
C ARG A 24 6.21 14.10 19.65
N TRP A 25 6.32 13.17 18.69
CA TRP A 25 5.66 11.86 18.73
C TRP A 25 6.73 10.75 18.78
N PRO A 26 7.27 10.43 19.97
CA PRO A 26 8.40 9.51 20.10
C PRO A 26 8.09 8.08 19.66
N GLU A 27 6.83 7.65 19.74
CA GLU A 27 6.34 6.37 19.23
C GLU A 27 6.07 6.39 17.71
N GLY A 28 6.26 7.53 17.05
CA GLY A 28 5.95 7.72 15.66
C GLY A 28 4.47 7.90 15.39
N GLY A 29 4.03 7.50 14.20
CA GLY A 29 2.62 7.54 13.83
C GLY A 29 2.37 6.92 12.47
N TYR A 30 1.14 7.06 11.98
CA TYR A 30 0.73 6.57 10.68
C TYR A 30 0.45 7.75 9.76
N GLY A 31 0.88 7.65 8.51
CA GLY A 31 0.64 8.72 7.54
C GLY A 31 0.62 8.25 6.11
N VAL A 32 0.03 9.09 5.26
CA VAL A 32 0.03 8.94 3.81
C VAL A 32 0.60 10.23 3.21
N PRO A 33 1.55 10.14 2.26
CA PRO A 33 2.03 11.32 1.54
C PRO A 33 0.86 12.09 0.93
N LYS A 34 0.81 13.39 1.24
CA LYS A 34 -0.27 14.31 0.83
C LYS A 34 -0.69 14.20 -0.64
N PRO A 35 0.21 14.03 -1.63
CA PRO A 35 -0.17 13.95 -3.04
C PRO A 35 -1.19 12.83 -3.36
N TYR A 36 -1.15 11.69 -2.68
CA TYR A 36 -2.11 10.60 -2.90
C TYR A 36 -3.54 11.04 -2.53
N LEU A 37 -3.69 11.65 -1.35
CA LEU A 37 -4.99 12.11 -0.86
C LEU A 37 -5.51 13.29 -1.69
N ASP A 38 -4.64 14.20 -2.09
CA ASP A 38 -5.01 15.34 -2.93
C ASP A 38 -5.43 14.91 -4.34
N ALA A 39 -4.80 13.88 -4.91
CA ALA A 39 -5.21 13.29 -6.18
C ALA A 39 -6.61 12.67 -6.12
N LEU A 40 -6.90 11.88 -5.07
CA LEU A 40 -8.24 11.31 -4.84
C LEU A 40 -9.30 12.40 -4.67
N ARG A 41 -9.00 13.45 -3.89
CA ARG A 41 -9.92 14.57 -3.69
C ARG A 41 -10.21 15.33 -4.99
N ARG A 42 -9.19 15.56 -5.82
CA ARG A 42 -9.35 16.15 -7.16
C ARG A 42 -10.21 15.28 -8.08
N ALA A 43 -10.20 13.96 -7.89
CA ALA A 43 -11.07 13.02 -8.59
C ALA A 43 -12.50 12.94 -8.01
N GLY A 44 -12.83 13.75 -7.00
CA GLY A 44 -14.17 13.80 -6.38
C GLY A 44 -14.36 12.87 -5.17
N ALA A 45 -13.36 12.05 -4.83
CA ALA A 45 -13.47 11.09 -3.73
C ALA A 45 -13.38 11.73 -2.33
N ARG A 46 -13.90 11.00 -1.34
CA ARG A 46 -13.55 11.15 0.09
C ARG A 46 -12.46 10.12 0.42
N THR A 47 -11.69 10.38 1.48
CA THR A 47 -10.53 9.56 1.84
C THR A 47 -10.59 9.22 3.32
N ALA A 48 -10.36 7.95 3.68
CA ALA A 48 -9.96 7.57 5.03
C ALA A 48 -8.58 6.91 5.00
N ILE A 49 -7.81 7.10 6.06
CA ILE A 49 -6.50 6.47 6.23
C ILE A 49 -6.71 5.21 7.07
N LEU A 50 -6.21 4.08 6.57
CA LEU A 50 -6.23 2.80 7.26
C LEU A 50 -4.84 2.55 7.85
N ALA A 51 -4.76 2.41 9.18
CA ALA A 51 -3.51 2.03 9.83
C ALA A 51 -3.28 0.52 9.65
N PRO A 52 -2.06 0.07 9.30
CA PRO A 52 -1.68 -1.32 9.43
C PRO A 52 -2.02 -1.88 10.82
N GLY A 53 -2.54 -3.12 10.85
CA GLY A 53 -2.92 -3.78 12.09
C GLY A 53 -4.28 -3.37 12.68
N GLU A 54 -5.15 -2.72 11.90
CA GLU A 54 -6.54 -2.46 12.29
C GLU A 54 -7.26 -3.75 12.74
N GLU A 55 -8.15 -3.63 13.73
CA GLU A 55 -8.90 -4.77 14.25
C GLU A 55 -10.01 -5.22 13.29
N GLY A 56 -10.28 -6.53 13.28
CA GLY A 56 -11.33 -7.14 12.46
C GLY A 56 -10.79 -7.92 11.27
N THR A 57 -11.70 -8.59 10.56
CA THR A 57 -11.37 -9.25 9.29
C THR A 57 -11.14 -8.21 8.19
N PRO A 58 -10.32 -8.52 7.17
CA PRO A 58 -10.15 -7.64 6.02
C PRO A 58 -11.47 -7.22 5.35
N GLU A 59 -12.47 -8.10 5.30
CA GLU A 59 -13.81 -7.79 4.80
C GLU A 59 -14.56 -6.76 5.64
N GLU A 60 -14.55 -6.91 6.97
CA GLU A 60 -15.17 -5.94 7.89
C GLU A 60 -14.49 -4.58 7.79
N ILE A 61 -13.17 -4.57 7.65
CA ILE A 61 -12.40 -3.33 7.47
C ILE A 61 -12.78 -2.64 6.15
N LEU A 62 -13.03 -3.41 5.09
CA LEU A 62 -13.36 -2.86 3.77
C LEU A 62 -14.84 -2.49 3.58
N GLU A 63 -15.75 -3.03 4.38
CA GLU A 63 -17.20 -2.79 4.27
C GLU A 63 -17.60 -1.31 4.10
N PRO A 64 -17.01 -0.34 4.82
CA PRO A 64 -17.39 1.07 4.69
C PRO A 64 -16.92 1.76 3.40
N PHE A 65 -16.07 1.09 2.61
CA PHE A 65 -15.32 1.69 1.52
C PHE A 65 -15.86 1.32 0.15
N ASP A 66 -15.78 2.28 -0.77
CA ASP A 66 -16.18 2.11 -2.17
C ASP A 66 -14.99 1.73 -3.07
N GLY A 67 -13.78 1.78 -2.51
CA GLY A 67 -12.54 1.41 -3.19
C GLY A 67 -11.33 1.47 -2.28
N LEU A 68 -10.24 0.82 -2.72
CA LEU A 68 -8.98 0.71 -1.99
C LEU A 68 -7.84 1.33 -2.79
N LEU A 69 -6.97 2.08 -2.10
CA LEU A 69 -5.71 2.57 -2.65
C LEU A 69 -4.54 2.04 -1.82
N LEU A 70 -3.66 1.28 -2.46
CA LEU A 70 -2.33 0.97 -1.95
C LEU A 70 -1.29 1.87 -2.58
N VAL A 71 -0.53 2.56 -1.73
CA VAL A 71 0.45 3.56 -2.11
C VAL A 71 1.86 2.97 -2.20
N GLY A 72 2.83 3.76 -2.66
CA GLY A 72 4.23 3.36 -2.71
C GLY A 72 4.85 3.02 -1.35
N GLY A 73 6.16 2.81 -1.32
CA GLY A 73 6.92 2.57 -0.10
C GLY A 73 8.22 1.83 -0.34
N GLY A 74 8.77 1.26 0.73
CA GLY A 74 9.97 0.43 0.69
C GLY A 74 9.77 -0.90 -0.01
N ASP A 75 10.68 -1.82 0.24
CA ASP A 75 10.60 -3.14 -0.37
C ASP A 75 9.53 -4.01 0.32
N VAL A 76 8.97 -4.95 -0.45
CA VAL A 76 8.13 -6.03 0.08
C VAL A 76 9.03 -7.07 0.71
N ASP A 77 8.65 -7.62 1.87
CA ASP A 77 9.40 -8.70 2.51
C ASP A 77 9.66 -9.87 1.53
N PRO A 78 10.93 -10.20 1.23
CA PRO A 78 11.32 -11.31 0.36
C PRO A 78 10.70 -12.66 0.71
N GLY A 79 10.47 -12.91 2.00
CA GLY A 79 9.85 -14.14 2.48
C GLY A 79 8.43 -14.34 1.92
N ARG A 80 7.74 -13.25 1.56
CA ARG A 80 6.37 -13.29 1.01
C ARG A 80 6.30 -13.83 -0.42
N TYR A 81 7.41 -13.82 -1.15
CA TYR A 81 7.49 -14.34 -2.52
C TYR A 81 8.58 -15.40 -2.70
N GLY A 82 9.00 -16.05 -1.61
CA GLY A 82 9.91 -17.20 -1.64
C GLY A 82 11.37 -16.85 -1.93
N ALA A 83 11.76 -15.58 -1.80
CA ALA A 83 13.13 -15.12 -1.95
C ALA A 83 13.85 -15.04 -0.60
N GLY A 84 15.18 -15.11 -0.62
CA GLY A 84 16.02 -14.85 0.54
C GLY A 84 16.23 -13.36 0.79
N ALA A 85 16.68 -13.01 1.99
CA ALA A 85 17.13 -11.65 2.27
C ALA A 85 18.32 -11.31 1.36
N GLY A 86 18.20 -10.22 0.59
CA GLY A 86 19.28 -9.66 -0.24
C GLY A 86 19.97 -8.50 0.46
N ASP A 87 21.11 -8.07 -0.09
CA ASP A 87 21.96 -7.02 0.49
C ASP A 87 21.42 -5.59 0.28
N HIS A 88 20.34 -5.44 -0.50
CA HIS A 88 19.82 -4.15 -0.98
C HIS A 88 18.35 -3.90 -0.61
N LEU A 89 17.93 -4.31 0.59
CA LEU A 89 16.57 -4.11 1.08
C LEU A 89 16.45 -2.84 1.91
N TYR A 90 15.38 -2.07 1.71
CA TYR A 90 15.08 -0.89 2.51
C TYR A 90 13.60 -0.80 2.88
N GLY A 91 13.31 -0.29 4.08
CA GLY A 91 11.96 0.12 4.47
C GLY A 91 10.92 -1.01 4.44
N ILE A 92 11.33 -2.25 4.75
CA ILE A 92 10.41 -3.38 4.90
C ILE A 92 9.52 -3.18 6.13
N GLU A 93 8.22 -3.35 5.94
CA GLU A 93 7.18 -3.21 6.97
C GLU A 93 6.32 -4.49 6.97
N PRO A 94 6.72 -5.57 7.67
CA PRO A 94 6.09 -6.89 7.53
C PRO A 94 4.61 -6.95 7.93
N ASP A 95 4.23 -6.11 8.90
CA ASP A 95 2.87 -5.91 9.37
C ASP A 95 2.01 -5.17 8.34
N ARG A 96 2.56 -4.16 7.69
CA ARG A 96 1.92 -3.51 6.53
C ARG A 96 1.82 -4.48 5.35
N ASP A 97 2.85 -5.27 5.07
CA ASP A 97 2.79 -6.32 4.04
C ASP A 97 1.63 -7.28 4.33
N GLU A 98 1.49 -7.74 5.57
CA GLU A 98 0.40 -8.65 5.98
C GLU A 98 -0.97 -8.00 5.77
N PHE A 99 -1.10 -6.78 6.27
CA PHE A 99 -2.33 -6.03 6.22
C PHE A 99 -2.79 -5.77 4.77
N GLU A 100 -1.89 -5.27 3.92
CA GLU A 100 -2.20 -4.98 2.53
C GLU A 100 -2.50 -6.25 1.71
N ILE A 101 -1.79 -7.37 1.94
CA ILE A 101 -2.10 -8.65 1.29
C ILE A 101 -3.51 -9.14 1.72
N GLY A 102 -3.84 -9.04 3.00
CA GLY A 102 -5.16 -9.38 3.53
C GLY A 102 -6.26 -8.55 2.86
N LEU A 103 -6.09 -7.23 2.82
CA LEU A 103 -7.03 -6.31 2.19
C LEU A 103 -7.17 -6.54 0.68
N LEU A 104 -6.09 -6.80 -0.05
CA LEU A 104 -6.15 -7.09 -1.49
C LEU A 104 -6.98 -8.33 -1.78
N ARG A 105 -6.77 -9.41 -1.01
CA ARG A 105 -7.51 -10.65 -1.20
C ARG A 105 -8.99 -10.46 -0.87
N ALA A 106 -9.32 -9.65 0.14
CA ALA A 106 -10.71 -9.31 0.45
C ALA A 106 -11.33 -8.39 -0.61
N ALA A 107 -10.61 -7.38 -1.07
CA ALA A 107 -11.05 -6.49 -2.14
C ALA A 107 -11.37 -7.26 -3.43
N ASP A 108 -10.55 -8.24 -3.80
CA ASP A 108 -10.80 -9.16 -4.92
C ASP A 108 -12.10 -9.97 -4.72
N ARG A 109 -12.29 -10.59 -3.55
CA ARG A 109 -13.53 -11.32 -3.22
C ARG A 109 -14.78 -10.43 -3.28
N LEU A 110 -14.65 -9.18 -2.88
CA LEU A 110 -15.73 -8.18 -2.86
C LEU A 110 -15.92 -7.49 -4.22
N ALA A 111 -15.10 -7.81 -5.24
CA ALA A 111 -15.04 -7.09 -6.51
C ALA A 111 -14.87 -5.56 -6.32
N MET A 112 -14.13 -5.16 -5.29
CA MET A 112 -13.90 -3.76 -4.93
C MET A 112 -12.88 -3.12 -5.87
N PRO A 113 -13.17 -1.95 -6.47
CA PRO A 113 -12.21 -1.19 -7.25
C PRO A 113 -10.95 -0.89 -6.44
N THR A 114 -9.79 -1.36 -6.93
CA THR A 114 -8.51 -1.23 -6.23
C THR A 114 -7.46 -0.62 -7.14
N LEU A 115 -6.78 0.42 -6.67
CA LEU A 115 -5.63 1.03 -7.34
C LEU A 115 -4.36 0.77 -6.52
N CYS A 116 -3.31 0.34 -7.19
CA CYS A 116 -2.04 -0.01 -6.57
C CYS A 116 -0.90 0.74 -7.27
N ILE A 117 -0.14 1.53 -6.51
CA ILE A 117 0.90 2.42 -7.05
C ILE A 117 2.28 2.01 -6.52
N CYS A 118 3.25 1.83 -7.42
CA CYS A 118 4.64 1.50 -7.09
C CYS A 118 4.71 0.22 -6.22
N ARG A 119 5.17 0.31 -4.96
CA ARG A 119 5.13 -0.80 -3.99
C ARG A 119 3.76 -1.47 -3.89
N GLY A 120 2.66 -0.70 -3.93
CA GLY A 120 1.32 -1.30 -3.92
C GLY A 120 1.10 -2.29 -5.07
N MET A 121 1.66 -2.04 -6.25
CA MET A 121 1.58 -2.96 -7.40
C MET A 121 2.43 -4.22 -7.17
N GLN A 122 3.57 -4.08 -6.53
CA GLN A 122 4.43 -5.20 -6.14
C GLN A 122 3.73 -6.09 -5.11
N ILE A 123 3.13 -5.48 -4.08
CA ILE A 123 2.31 -6.19 -3.08
C ILE A 123 1.13 -6.91 -3.73
N MET A 124 0.43 -6.27 -4.67
CA MET A 124 -0.64 -6.91 -5.44
C MET A 124 -0.14 -8.16 -6.18
N ASN A 125 0.98 -8.07 -6.89
CA ASN A 125 1.58 -9.21 -7.57
C ASN A 125 1.90 -10.36 -6.59
N VAL A 126 2.53 -10.05 -5.45
CA VAL A 126 2.88 -11.05 -4.41
C VAL A 126 1.63 -11.66 -3.77
N ALA A 127 0.59 -10.86 -3.48
CA ALA A 127 -0.65 -11.32 -2.86
C ALA A 127 -1.33 -12.46 -3.65
N PHE A 128 -1.18 -12.43 -4.98
CA PHE A 128 -1.73 -13.39 -5.93
C PHE A 128 -0.69 -14.38 -6.50
N GLY A 129 0.45 -14.54 -5.82
CA GLY A 129 1.41 -15.62 -6.08
C GLY A 129 2.50 -15.29 -7.09
N GLY A 130 2.64 -14.03 -7.50
CA GLY A 130 3.77 -13.56 -8.30
C GLY A 130 5.06 -13.42 -7.48
N THR A 131 6.17 -13.19 -8.18
CA THR A 131 7.50 -12.94 -7.61
C THR A 131 8.02 -11.57 -8.00
N LEU A 132 9.08 -11.10 -7.33
CA LEU A 132 9.73 -9.82 -7.59
C LEU A 132 11.23 -10.01 -7.85
N HIS A 133 11.77 -9.16 -8.70
CA HIS A 133 13.22 -8.94 -8.78
C HIS A 133 13.62 -7.96 -7.68
N GLY A 134 14.48 -8.40 -6.75
CA GLY A 134 14.86 -7.60 -5.59
C GLY A 134 15.72 -6.39 -5.92
N HIS A 135 16.65 -6.52 -6.85
CA HIS A 135 17.50 -5.41 -7.30
C HIS A 135 17.63 -5.44 -8.82
N LEU A 136 17.04 -4.46 -9.52
CA LEU A 136 17.03 -4.44 -10.98
C LEU A 136 18.44 -4.31 -11.61
N PRO A 137 19.39 -3.55 -11.04
CA PRO A 137 20.77 -3.52 -11.56
C PRO A 137 21.49 -4.88 -11.59
N ASP A 138 21.05 -5.88 -10.80
CA ASP A 138 21.58 -7.25 -10.88
C ASP A 138 21.06 -8.02 -12.11
N HIS A 139 20.13 -7.42 -12.84
CA HIS A 139 19.52 -7.96 -14.05
C HIS A 139 19.86 -7.08 -15.25
N PRO A 140 21.01 -7.31 -15.93
CA PRO A 140 21.52 -6.42 -16.98
C PRO A 140 20.62 -6.34 -18.23
N ASP A 141 19.66 -7.27 -18.35
CA ASP A 141 18.68 -7.30 -19.43
C ASP A 141 17.43 -6.43 -19.14
N LEU A 142 17.32 -5.87 -17.94
CA LEU A 142 16.21 -5.01 -17.51
C LEU A 142 16.59 -3.53 -17.57
N LEU A 143 15.60 -2.68 -17.80
CA LEU A 143 15.79 -1.22 -17.74
C LEU A 143 16.08 -0.80 -16.30
N GLU A 144 17.12 0.00 -16.09
CA GLU A 144 17.44 0.59 -14.79
C GLU A 144 16.27 1.46 -14.29
N HIS A 145 15.92 1.33 -13.00
CA HIS A 145 15.01 2.28 -12.36
C HIS A 145 15.80 3.51 -11.88
N GLY A 146 15.18 4.69 -11.91
CA GLY A 146 15.78 5.88 -11.32
C GLY A 146 15.85 5.75 -9.79
N VAL A 147 16.96 6.18 -9.19
CA VAL A 147 17.05 6.33 -7.73
C VAL A 147 16.15 7.50 -7.32
N PRO A 148 15.25 7.36 -6.32
CA PRO A 148 14.48 8.49 -5.82
C PRO A 148 15.44 9.57 -5.30
N THR A 149 15.48 10.72 -5.96
CA THR A 149 16.24 11.92 -5.55
C THR A 149 15.51 12.72 -4.49
#